data_AF-A0ABD1SE38-F1
#
_entry.id   AF-A0ABD1SE38-F1
#
_cell.length_a   1.000
_cell.length_b   1.000
_cell.length_c   1.000
_cell.angle_alpha   90.00
_cell.angle_beta   90.00
_cell.angle_gamma   90.00
#
_symmetry.space_group_name_H-M   'P 1'
#
loop_
_entity.id
_entity.type
_entity.pdbx_description
1 polymer ?
#
loop_
_entity_poly.entity_id
_entity_poly.type
_entity_poly.pdbx_seq_one_letter_code
_entity_poly.pdbx_strand_id
1 'polypeptide(L)'
;MARSRITAEELEDLRLSYDIPSSISLRAPGPEERANDPPEGVVTIYEPVMQQGLHLPMHPFFCEILKDWNLAPCQITPYGWGQMVASYLLWVVAEAGRNLTPREFESIYRPCQSSS
;
A
#
# COMPACT_ATOMS: atom_id res chain seq x y z
N MET A 1 -14.95 8.73 -10.41
CA MET A 1 -13.57 8.20 -10.26
C MET A 1 -12.69 8.83 -11.33
N ALA A 2 -11.60 9.49 -10.95
CA ALA A 2 -10.74 10.24 -11.86
C ALA A 2 -9.90 9.28 -12.74
N ARG A 3 -9.78 9.60 -14.02
CA ARG A 3 -8.91 8.90 -14.98
C ARG A 3 -7.46 9.20 -14.60
N SER A 4 -6.65 8.18 -14.34
CA SER A 4 -5.20 8.39 -14.18
C SER A 4 -4.65 8.84 -15.54
N ARG A 5 -3.98 10.00 -15.56
CA ARG A 5 -3.38 10.62 -16.75
C ARG A 5 -1.85 10.60 -16.67
N ILE A 6 -1.28 9.64 -15.94
CA ILE A 6 0.15 9.62 -15.71
C ILE A 6 0.92 9.28 -17.00
N THR A 7 1.90 10.10 -17.31
CA THR A 7 2.83 9.98 -18.44
C THR A 7 4.09 9.20 -18.04
N ALA A 8 4.92 8.83 -19.01
CA ALA A 8 6.19 8.17 -18.72
C ALA A 8 7.17 9.07 -17.94
N GLU A 9 7.15 10.37 -18.21
CA GLU A 9 7.97 11.35 -17.49
C GLU A 9 7.52 11.46 -16.03
N GLU A 10 6.21 11.61 -15.79
CA GLU A 10 5.65 11.64 -14.43
C GLU A 10 5.89 10.33 -13.66
N LEU A 11 5.98 9.17 -14.33
CA LEU A 11 6.36 7.92 -13.69
C LEU A 11 7.82 7.90 -13.24
N GLU A 12 8.73 8.51 -14.00
CA GLU A 12 10.13 8.63 -13.61
C GLU A 12 10.28 9.64 -12.46
N ASP A 13 9.55 10.75 -12.51
CA ASP A 13 9.49 11.71 -11.40
C ASP A 13 8.97 11.06 -10.12
N LEU A 14 7.93 10.21 -10.20
CA LEU A 14 7.45 9.42 -9.06
C LEU A 14 8.51 8.44 -8.55
N ARG A 15 9.21 7.75 -9.45
CA ARG A 15 10.30 6.85 -9.04
C ARG A 15 11.35 7.60 -8.23
N LEU A 16 11.77 8.77 -8.69
CA LEU A 16 12.75 9.60 -7.99
C LEU A 16 12.20 10.15 -6.67
N SER A 17 10.94 10.59 -6.65
CA SER A 17 10.30 11.19 -5.47
C SER A 17 10.10 10.21 -4.32
N TYR A 18 9.94 8.91 -4.61
CA TYR A 18 9.69 7.86 -3.62
C TYR A 18 10.81 6.82 -3.53
N ASP A 19 11.99 7.10 -4.10
CA ASP A 19 13.16 6.22 -4.11
C ASP A 19 12.87 4.79 -4.58
N ILE A 20 11.99 4.63 -5.60
CA ILE A 20 11.53 3.31 -6.05
C ILE A 20 12.67 2.58 -6.78
N PRO A 21 13.14 1.42 -6.29
CA PRO A 21 14.26 0.70 -6.89
C PRO A 21 14.00 0.30 -8.34
N SER A 22 15.04 0.30 -9.18
CA SER A 22 14.96 -0.12 -10.60
C SER A 22 14.49 -1.57 -10.80
N SER A 23 14.59 -2.40 -9.76
CA SER A 23 14.06 -3.76 -9.74
C SER A 23 12.53 -3.84 -9.78
N ILE A 24 11.82 -2.74 -9.56
CA ILE A 24 10.36 -2.67 -9.58
C ILE A 24 9.91 -2.03 -10.88
N SER A 25 9.18 -2.75 -11.72
CA SER A 25 8.65 -2.20 -12.96
C SER A 25 7.45 -1.30 -12.68
N LEU A 26 7.54 -0.03 -13.10
CA LEU A 26 6.42 0.91 -13.08
C LEU A 26 5.81 1.01 -14.47
N ARG A 27 4.49 1.12 -14.54
CA ARG A 27 3.75 1.25 -15.80
C ARG A 27 2.53 2.14 -15.61
N ALA A 28 2.25 2.98 -16.60
CA ALA A 28 1.01 3.74 -16.64
C ALA A 28 -0.17 2.77 -16.90
N PRO A 29 -1.34 3.00 -16.29
CA PRO A 29 -2.53 2.22 -16.61
C PRO A 29 -2.97 2.48 -18.06
N GLY A 30 -3.44 1.44 -18.73
CA GLY A 30 -4.07 1.54 -20.04
C GLY A 30 -5.39 2.33 -20.03
N PRO A 31 -5.92 2.73 -21.19
CA PRO A 31 -7.13 3.57 -21.28
C PRO A 31 -8.36 2.99 -20.58
N GLU A 32 -8.50 1.66 -20.62
CA GLU A 32 -9.63 0.91 -20.05
C GLU A 32 -9.30 0.26 -18.70
N GLU A 33 -8.03 0.28 -18.29
CA GLU A 33 -7.61 -0.35 -17.04
C GLU A 33 -8.08 0.45 -15.83
N ARG A 34 -8.54 -0.27 -14.82
CA ARG A 34 -9.05 0.33 -13.58
C ARG A 34 -8.20 -0.14 -12.42
N ALA A 35 -8.05 0.71 -11.40
CA ALA A 35 -7.26 0.37 -10.23
C ALA A 35 -7.83 -0.85 -9.47
N ASN A 36 -9.15 -1.04 -9.49
CA ASN A 36 -9.84 -2.16 -8.85
C ASN A 36 -9.93 -3.43 -9.71
N ASP A 37 -9.41 -3.40 -10.94
CA ASP A 37 -9.37 -4.53 -11.87
C ASP A 37 -8.03 -4.52 -12.63
N PRO A 38 -6.91 -4.74 -11.93
CA PRO A 38 -5.60 -4.75 -12.56
C PRO A 38 -5.40 -6.01 -13.41
N PRO A 39 -4.59 -5.94 -14.49
CA PRO A 39 -4.13 -7.13 -15.21
C PRO A 39 -3.41 -8.12 -14.29
N GLU A 40 -3.41 -9.40 -14.67
CA GLU A 40 -2.69 -10.44 -13.94
C GLU A 40 -1.20 -10.10 -13.81
N GLY A 41 -0.65 -10.28 -12.60
CA GLY A 41 0.75 -9.97 -12.28
C GLY A 41 1.03 -8.49 -11.99
N VAL A 42 0.02 -7.63 -11.97
CA VAL A 42 0.15 -6.20 -11.66
C VAL A 42 -0.57 -5.85 -10.37
N VAL A 43 0.03 -4.96 -9.57
CA VAL A 43 -0.61 -4.33 -8.42
C VAL A 43 -0.78 -2.84 -8.69
N THR A 44 -1.92 -2.29 -8.34
CA THR A 44 -2.22 -0.86 -8.47
C THR A 44 -2.04 -0.17 -7.12
N ILE A 45 -1.45 1.02 -7.14
CA ILE A 45 -1.23 1.85 -5.96
C ILE A 45 -1.63 3.27 -6.31
N TYR A 46 -2.38 3.92 -5.42
CA TYR A 46 -2.68 5.34 -5.53
C TYR A 46 -1.52 6.16 -4.97
N GLU A 47 -1.10 7.22 -5.66
CA GLU A 47 -0.03 8.11 -5.18
C GLU A 47 -0.30 8.66 -3.75
N PRO A 48 -1.53 9.06 -3.36
CA PRO A 48 -1.80 9.45 -1.98
C PRO A 48 -1.48 8.38 -0.93
N VAL A 49 -1.45 7.09 -1.28
CA VAL A 49 -1.05 6.02 -0.36
C VAL A 49 0.47 6.04 -0.14
N MET A 50 1.25 6.37 -1.19
CA MET A 50 2.70 6.60 -1.08
C MET A 50 3.00 7.80 -0.17
N GLN A 51 2.23 8.88 -0.29
CA GLN A 51 2.34 10.06 0.59
C GLN A 51 2.06 9.74 2.07
N GLN A 52 1.35 8.64 2.34
CA GLN A 52 1.04 8.17 3.70
C GLN A 52 2.07 7.16 4.23
N GLY A 53 3.22 7.03 3.57
CA GLY A 53 4.35 6.21 4.02
C GLY A 53 4.40 4.80 3.42
N LEU A 54 3.63 4.52 2.36
CA LEU A 54 3.94 3.33 1.55
C LEU A 54 5.24 3.58 0.78
N HIS A 55 6.24 2.75 1.05
CA HIS A 55 7.47 2.69 0.27
C HIS A 55 7.58 1.33 -0.42
N LEU A 56 8.28 1.30 -1.56
CA LEU A 56 8.51 0.10 -2.32
C LEU A 56 10.00 -0.31 -2.26
N PRO A 57 10.33 -1.60 -2.10
CA PRO A 57 9.41 -2.72 -1.87
C PRO A 57 8.66 -2.60 -0.55
N MET A 58 7.39 -3.03 -0.55
CA MET A 58 6.51 -2.92 0.61
C MET A 58 7.06 -3.74 1.78
N HIS A 59 7.03 -3.17 2.98
CA HIS A 59 7.51 -3.84 4.18
C HIS A 59 6.75 -5.17 4.41
N PRO A 60 7.43 -6.29 4.73
CA PRO A 60 6.81 -7.62 4.83
C PRO A 60 5.57 -7.68 5.72
N PHE A 61 5.59 -6.95 6.84
CA PHE A 61 4.44 -6.80 7.74
C PHE A 61 3.15 -6.36 7.02
N PHE A 62 3.22 -5.33 6.17
CA PHE A 62 2.03 -4.84 5.46
C PHE A 62 1.60 -5.83 4.37
N CYS A 63 2.54 -6.51 3.71
CA CYS A 63 2.23 -7.57 2.76
C CYS A 63 1.46 -8.72 3.42
N GLU A 64 1.88 -9.13 4.62
CA GLU A 64 1.22 -10.19 5.39
C GLU A 64 -0.20 -9.76 5.81
N ILE A 65 -0.38 -8.55 6.35
CA ILE A 65 -1.71 -8.05 6.73
C ILE A 65 -2.65 -7.99 5.53
N LEU A 66 -2.19 -7.42 4.41
CA LEU A 66 -3.00 -7.31 3.20
C LEU A 66 -3.40 -8.68 2.67
N LYS A 67 -2.48 -9.65 2.72
CA LYS A 67 -2.74 -11.03 2.34
C LYS A 67 -3.78 -11.68 3.26
N ASP A 68 -3.65 -11.51 4.57
CA ASP A 68 -4.56 -12.09 5.56
C ASP A 68 -5.97 -11.48 5.44
N TRP A 69 -6.07 -10.19 5.11
CA TRP A 69 -7.34 -9.52 4.85
C TRP A 69 -7.91 -9.74 3.44
N ASN A 70 -7.15 -10.39 2.56
CA ASN A 70 -7.47 -10.55 1.14
C ASN A 70 -7.78 -9.20 0.46
N LEU A 71 -6.95 -8.18 0.74
CA LEU A 71 -7.07 -6.84 0.20
C LEU A 71 -5.84 -6.46 -0.64
N ALA A 72 -6.08 -5.78 -1.76
CA ALA A 72 -5.03 -5.08 -2.50
C ALA A 72 -4.74 -3.71 -1.85
N PRO A 73 -3.51 -3.17 -1.99
CA PRO A 73 -3.17 -1.83 -1.47
C PRO A 73 -4.13 -0.73 -1.95
N CYS A 74 -4.63 -0.83 -3.18
CA CYS A 74 -5.59 0.12 -3.77
C CYS A 74 -6.98 0.10 -3.09
N GLN A 75 -7.33 -0.95 -2.35
CA GLN A 75 -8.60 -1.05 -1.63
C GLN A 75 -8.56 -0.36 -0.26
N ILE A 76 -7.36 0.00 0.22
CA ILE A 76 -7.20 0.76 1.46
C ILE A 76 -7.20 2.26 1.13
N THR A 77 -7.99 3.02 1.90
CA THR A 77 -8.00 4.48 1.76
C THR A 77 -6.64 5.04 2.18
N PRO A 78 -6.17 6.18 1.62
CA PRO A 78 -4.90 6.77 2.03
C PRO A 78 -4.80 6.99 3.55
N TYR A 79 -5.90 7.44 4.16
CA TYR A 79 -5.96 7.62 5.61
C TYR A 79 -5.83 6.29 6.37
N GLY A 80 -6.49 5.22 5.91
CA GLY A 80 -6.34 3.89 6.49
C GLY A 80 -4.90 3.37 6.39
N TRP A 81 -4.22 3.66 5.28
CA TRP A 81 -2.81 3.31 5.13
C TRP A 81 -1.93 4.05 6.14
N GLY A 82 -2.12 5.37 6.27
CA GLY A 82 -1.41 6.18 7.25
C GLY A 82 -1.61 5.70 8.68
N GLN A 83 -2.83 5.25 9.03
CA GLN A 83 -3.10 4.63 10.33
C GLN A 83 -2.31 3.32 10.52
N MET A 84 -2.28 2.44 9.52
CA MET A 84 -1.51 1.19 9.59
C MET A 84 -0.01 1.46 9.79
N VAL A 85 0.55 2.40 9.03
CA VAL A 85 1.96 2.81 9.14
C VAL A 85 2.24 3.42 10.52
N ALA A 86 1.40 4.34 10.98
CA ALA A 86 1.55 4.97 12.29
C ALA A 86 1.48 3.95 13.44
N SER A 87 0.53 3.01 13.39
CA SER A 87 0.41 1.94 14.39
C SER A 87 1.65 1.05 14.43
N TYR A 88 2.19 0.68 13.26
CA TYR A 88 3.44 -0.08 13.18
C TYR A 88 4.62 0.68 13.79
N LEU A 89 4.81 1.94 13.41
CA LEU A 89 5.92 2.76 13.91
C LEU A 89 5.81 3.03 15.42
N LEU A 90 4.61 3.34 15.91
CA LEU A 90 4.37 3.54 17.34
C LEU A 90 4.71 2.29 18.15
N TRP A 91 4.34 1.11 17.64
CA TRP A 91 4.70 -0.15 18.29
C TRP A 91 6.20 -0.37 18.34
N VAL A 92 6.88 -0.22 17.20
CA VAL A 92 8.34 -0.37 17.13
C VAL A 92 9.05 0.58 18.11
N VAL A 93 8.55 1.80 18.26
CA VAL A 93 9.09 2.77 19.23
C VAL A 93 8.78 2.35 20.67
N ALA A 94 7.56 1.94 20.98
CA ALA A 94 7.14 1.56 22.33
C ALA A 94 7.82 0.27 22.82
N GLU A 95 8.07 -0.68 21.92
CA GLU A 95 8.57 -2.02 22.22
C GLU A 95 10.08 -2.15 21.93
N ALA A 96 10.82 -1.04 21.98
CA ALA A 96 12.28 -0.99 21.83
C ALA A 96 12.81 -1.69 20.54
N GLY A 97 12.10 -1.51 19.43
CA GLY A 97 12.49 -2.06 18.13
C GLY A 97 11.86 -3.42 17.79
N ARG A 98 11.01 -3.97 18.64
CA ARG A 98 10.30 -5.22 18.33
C ARG A 98 9.29 -4.99 17.21
N ASN A 99 9.31 -5.87 16.21
CA ASN A 99 8.33 -5.84 15.13
C ASN A 99 6.94 -6.21 15.66
N LEU A 100 5.94 -5.44 15.22
CA LEU A 100 4.54 -5.79 15.39
C LEU A 100 4.22 -6.97 14.49
N THR A 101 3.55 -8.00 15.02
CA THR A 101 3.08 -9.13 14.20
C THR A 101 1.67 -8.85 13.66
N PRO A 102 1.26 -9.44 12.53
CA PRO A 102 -0.11 -9.31 12.02
C PRO A 102 -1.16 -9.69 13.07
N ARG A 103 -0.92 -10.75 13.84
CA ARG A 103 -1.84 -11.20 14.92
C ARG A 103 -2.00 -10.16 16.03
N GLU A 104 -0.92 -9.52 16.44
CA GLU A 104 -0.97 -8.44 17.44
C GLU A 104 -1.69 -7.22 16.87
N PHE A 105 -1.42 -6.87 15.61
CA PHE A 105 -2.12 -5.79 14.93
C PHE A 105 -3.64 -6.06 14.87
N GLU A 106 -4.06 -7.26 14.49
CA GLU A 106 -5.47 -7.66 14.43
C GLU A 106 -6.16 -7.65 15.81
N SER A 107 -5.42 -7.93 16.89
CA SER A 107 -5.98 -7.84 18.24
C SER A 107 -6.37 -6.41 18.62
N ILE A 108 -5.69 -5.42 18.03
CA ILE A 108 -5.89 -3.98 18.27
C ILE A 108 -6.85 -3.39 17.23
N TYR A 109 -6.73 -3.83 15.99
CA TYR A 109 -7.49 -3.38 14.82
C TYR A 109 -8.20 -4.58 14.18
N ARG A 110 -9.42 -4.89 14.64
CA ARG A 110 -10.33 -5.72 13.85
C ARG A 110 -11.16 -4.84 12.94
N PRO A 111 -11.01 -4.94 11.61
CA PRO A 111 -12.04 -4.43 10.71
C PRO A 111 -13.37 -5.08 11.10
N CYS A 112 -14.46 -4.31 11.12
CA CYS A 112 -15.79 -4.88 11.32
C CYS A 112 -16.05 -5.81 10.13
N GLN A 113 -15.91 -7.12 10.32
CA GLN A 113 -16.26 -8.09 9.29
C GLN A 113 -17.78 -8.14 9.24
N SER A 114 -18.37 -7.50 8.23
CA SER A 114 -19.78 -7.68 7.91
C SER A 114 -19.97 -9.13 7.47
N SER A 115 -20.48 -9.97 8.36
CA SER A 115 -20.95 -11.32 8.01
C SER A 115 -21.94 -11.19 6.86
N SER A 116 -21.56 -11.67 5.68
CA SER A 116 -22.48 -11.88 4.54
C SER A 116 -22.88 -13.34 4.49
#